data_AF-A0A7W9V1V9-F1
#
_entry.id   AF-A0A7W9V1V9-F1
#
_cell.length_a   1.000
_cell.length_b   1.000
_cell.length_c   1.000
_cell.angle_alpha   90.00
_cell.angle_beta   90.00
_cell.angle_gamma   90.00
#
_symmetry.space_group_name_H-M   'P 1'
#
loop_
_entity.id
_entity.type
_entity.pdbx_description
1 polymer ?
#
loop_
_entity_poly.entity_id
_entity_poly.type
_entity_poly.pdbx_seq_one_letter_code
_entity_poly.pdbx_strand_id
1 'polypeptide(L)'
;MRTLSHLVPAGLYARAAQVAERQGYTGLRARAVASAYWGRSALLAAAGGAVAHSAPVDAPPSADDDFDGFVARLVLVTEAYRRVSDEFARELLVAGSQAPAARPSVSHMRTP
;
A
#
# COMPACT_ATOMS: atom_id res chain seq x y z
N MET A 1 -12.30 -13.62 9.98
CA MET A 1 -12.55 -12.49 9.08
C MET A 1 -11.21 -12.07 8.48
N ARG A 2 -11.06 -12.06 7.15
CA ARG A 2 -9.79 -11.64 6.52
C ARG A 2 -9.71 -10.10 6.55
N THR A 3 -8.53 -9.56 6.86
CA THR A 3 -8.29 -8.11 6.91
C THR A 3 -7.99 -7.57 5.51
N LEU A 4 -8.07 -6.24 5.36
CA LEU A 4 -7.73 -5.54 4.11
C LEU A 4 -6.33 -5.88 3.59
N SER A 5 -5.38 -6.18 4.47
CA SER A 5 -4.01 -6.61 4.13
C SER A 5 -3.92 -7.93 3.36
N HIS A 6 -4.99 -8.72 3.32
CA HIS A 6 -5.05 -9.93 2.49
C HIS A 6 -5.60 -9.65 1.09
N LEU A 7 -6.25 -8.50 0.87
CA LEU A 7 -7.02 -8.20 -0.35
C LEU A 7 -6.28 -7.24 -1.28
N VAL A 8 -5.11 -6.75 -0.87
CA VAL A 8 -4.30 -5.80 -1.63
C VAL A 8 -3.08 -6.47 -2.23
N PRO A 9 -2.57 -5.96 -3.37
CA PRO A 9 -1.29 -6.42 -3.91
C PRO A 9 -0.12 -6.06 -2.99
N ALA A 10 0.91 -6.89 -2.99
CA ALA A 10 2.16 -6.60 -2.30
C ALA A 10 2.77 -5.25 -2.77
N GLY A 11 3.39 -4.54 -1.83
CA GLY A 11 4.05 -3.26 -2.07
C GLY A 11 3.11 -2.09 -2.34
N LEU A 12 1.80 -2.24 -2.09
CA LEU A 12 0.84 -1.16 -2.25
C LEU A 12 1.19 0.03 -1.35
N TYR A 13 1.54 -0.21 -0.09
CA TYR A 13 1.93 0.86 0.82
C TYR A 13 3.22 1.56 0.38
N ALA A 14 4.21 0.81 -0.09
CA ALA A 14 5.45 1.39 -0.61
C ALA A 14 5.18 2.30 -1.83
N ARG A 15 4.30 1.88 -2.74
CA ARG A 15 3.87 2.74 -3.86
C ARG A 15 3.13 3.97 -3.37
N ALA A 16 2.20 3.82 -2.43
CA ALA A 16 1.49 4.94 -1.82
C ALA A 16 2.44 5.97 -1.18
N ALA A 17 3.46 5.49 -0.47
CA ALA A 17 4.50 6.33 0.14
C ALA A 17 5.29 7.10 -0.91
N GLN A 18 5.77 6.42 -1.96
CA GLN A 18 6.49 7.08 -3.06
C GLN A 18 5.63 8.13 -3.77
N VAL A 19 4.33 7.88 -3.95
CA VAL A 19 3.42 8.88 -4.55
C VAL A 19 3.26 10.08 -3.62
N ALA A 20 3.07 9.86 -2.31
CA ALA A 20 2.96 10.94 -1.34
C ALA A 20 4.22 11.82 -1.30
N GLU A 21 5.41 11.21 -1.35
CA GLU A 21 6.68 11.92 -1.41
C GLU A 21 6.83 12.74 -2.70
N ARG A 22 6.48 12.17 -3.87
CA ARG A 22 6.50 12.91 -5.15
C ARG A 22 5.53 14.09 -5.18
N GLN A 23 4.47 14.05 -4.39
CA GLN A 23 3.54 15.16 -4.21
C GLN A 23 4.05 16.22 -3.20
N GLY A 24 5.26 16.05 -2.66
CA GLY A 24 5.91 17.00 -1.77
C GLY A 24 5.53 16.85 -0.29
N TYR A 25 4.80 15.79 0.09
CA TYR A 25 4.55 15.50 1.50
C TYR A 25 5.82 14.94 2.15
N THR A 26 6.07 15.30 3.40
CA THR A 26 7.22 14.82 4.18
C THR A 26 6.82 14.39 5.58
N GLY A 27 7.69 13.61 6.24
CA GLY A 27 7.54 13.20 7.64
C GLY A 27 6.20 12.55 7.96
N LEU A 28 5.58 12.99 9.07
CA LEU A 28 4.30 12.48 9.54
C LEU A 28 3.18 12.63 8.49
N ARG A 29 3.20 13.72 7.73
CA ARG A 29 2.19 14.01 6.70
C ARG A 29 2.31 13.06 5.51
N ALA A 30 3.52 12.74 5.06
CA ALA A 30 3.74 11.73 4.03
C ALA A 30 3.19 10.37 4.44
N ARG A 31 3.50 9.94 5.68
CA ARG A 31 3.01 8.66 6.25
C ARG A 31 1.48 8.63 6.33
N ALA A 32 0.87 9.74 6.73
CA ALA A 32 -0.59 9.86 6.82
C ALA A 32 -1.25 9.78 5.43
N VAL A 33 -0.72 10.53 4.46
CA VAL A 33 -1.21 10.50 3.07
C VAL A 33 -1.05 9.11 2.45
N ALA A 34 0.09 8.46 2.65
CA ALA A 34 0.32 7.10 2.18
C ALA A 34 -0.67 6.09 2.78
N SER A 35 -0.96 6.22 4.08
CA SER A 35 -1.93 5.36 4.77
C SER A 35 -3.35 5.58 4.25
N ALA A 36 -3.71 6.82 3.92
CA ALA A 36 -5.00 7.15 3.30
C ALA A 36 -5.13 6.54 1.89
N TYR A 37 -4.10 6.67 1.05
CA TYR A 37 -4.05 6.06 -0.28
C TYR A 37 -4.16 4.55 -0.22
N TRP A 38 -3.41 3.92 0.69
CA TRP A 38 -3.48 2.49 0.93
C TRP A 38 -4.89 2.07 1.36
N GLY A 39 -5.47 2.74 2.36
CA GLY A 39 -6.77 2.40 2.91
C GLY A 39 -7.90 2.50 1.88
N ARG A 40 -7.93 3.57 1.06
CA ARG A 40 -8.95 3.74 0.03
C ARG A 40 -8.83 2.65 -1.05
N SER A 41 -7.61 2.40 -1.49
CA SER A 41 -7.30 1.36 -2.48
C SER A 41 -7.71 -0.03 -1.97
N ALA A 42 -7.39 -0.35 -0.71
CA ALA A 42 -7.73 -1.64 -0.11
C ALA A 42 -9.24 -1.85 0.01
N LEU A 43 -10.00 -0.81 0.35
CA LEU A 43 -11.46 -0.87 0.40
C LEU A 43 -12.07 -1.08 -0.99
N LEU A 44 -11.52 -0.44 -2.03
CA LEU A 44 -11.97 -0.66 -3.40
C LEU A 44 -11.64 -2.07 -3.90
N ALA A 45 -10.47 -2.61 -3.54
CA ALA A 45 -10.12 -4.00 -3.85
C ALA A 45 -11.11 -4.97 -3.19
N ALA A 46 -11.45 -4.75 -1.92
CA ALA A 46 -12.46 -5.54 -1.21
C ALA A 46 -13.84 -5.45 -1.87
N ALA A 47 -14.29 -4.24 -2.20
CA ALA A 47 -15.58 -4.01 -2.87
C ALA A 47 -15.63 -4.61 -4.29
N GLY A 48 -14.49 -4.65 -4.99
CA GLY A 48 -14.34 -5.27 -6.30
C GLY A 48 -14.21 -6.80 -6.27
N GLY A 49 -14.28 -7.43 -5.10
CA GLY A 49 -14.21 -8.88 -4.97
C GLY A 49 -12.80 -9.47 -5.13
N ALA A 50 -11.76 -8.71 -4.75
CA ALA A 50 -10.38 -9.20 -4.81
C ALA A 50 -10.22 -10.54 -4.09
N VAL A 51 -9.49 -11.46 -4.72
CA VAL A 51 -9.18 -12.76 -4.13
C VAL A 51 -8.15 -12.55 -3.03
N ALA A 52 -8.49 -12.97 -1.82
CA ALA A 52 -7.61 -12.82 -0.68
C ALA A 52 -6.39 -13.75 -0.78
N HIS A 53 -5.22 -13.22 -0.50
CA HIS A 53 -3.99 -13.99 -0.30
C HIS A 53 -4.10 -14.90 0.94
N SER A 54 -3.28 -15.96 0.97
CA SER A 54 -3.23 -16.90 2.09
C SER A 54 -2.66 -16.29 3.38
N ALA A 55 -1.87 -15.23 3.24
CA ALA A 55 -1.29 -14.45 4.34
C ALA A 55 -1.45 -12.94 4.06
N PRO A 56 -1.36 -12.06 5.07
CA PRO A 56 -1.26 -10.62 4.84
C PRO A 56 -0.01 -10.30 4.03
N VAL A 57 -0.15 -9.54 2.94
CA VAL A 57 0.98 -9.22 2.04
C VAL A 57 1.40 -7.76 2.08
N ASP A 58 0.57 -6.88 2.65
CA ASP A 58 0.86 -5.45 2.72
C ASP A 58 0.02 -4.76 3.80
N ALA A 59 0.63 -3.86 4.56
CA ALA A 59 -0.06 -3.04 5.56
C ALA A 59 0.73 -1.74 5.81
N PRO A 60 0.06 -0.64 6.19
CA PRO A 60 0.76 0.52 6.71
C PRO A 60 1.53 0.16 7.98
N PRO A 61 2.74 0.72 8.20
CA PRO A 61 3.49 0.52 9.44
C PRO A 61 2.68 1.05 10.63
N SER A 62 2.66 0.26 11.70
CA SER A 62 1.82 0.50 12.87
C SER A 62 2.55 1.16 14.06
N ALA A 63 3.89 1.19 14.10
CA ALA A 63 4.58 1.05 15.39
C ALA A 63 5.77 1.98 15.71
N ASP A 64 5.91 3.15 15.08
CA ASP A 64 7.05 4.05 15.40
C ASP A 64 6.66 5.33 16.16
N ASP A 65 5.37 5.56 16.41
CA ASP A 65 4.90 6.79 17.07
C ASP A 65 4.52 6.47 18.53
N ASP A 66 4.80 7.39 19.46
CA ASP A 66 4.12 7.40 20.75
C ASP A 66 2.61 7.63 20.58
N PHE A 67 1.83 7.51 21.66
CA PHE A 67 0.37 7.62 21.55
C PHE A 67 -0.08 8.96 20.95
N ASP A 68 0.60 10.05 21.30
CA ASP A 68 0.29 11.39 20.80
C ASP A 68 0.60 11.51 19.30
N GLY A 69 1.75 11.01 18.87
CA GLY A 69 2.13 10.93 17.46
C GLY A 69 1.19 10.02 16.65
N PHE A 70 0.72 8.92 17.26
CA PHE A 70 -0.25 8.03 16.66
C PHE A 70 -1.60 8.74 16.44
N VAL A 71 -2.12 9.43 17.47
CA VAL A 71 -3.38 10.19 17.36
C VAL A 71 -3.24 11.32 16.34
N ALA A 72 -2.15 12.08 16.37
CA ALA A 72 -1.87 13.13 15.40
C ALA A 72 -1.85 12.59 13.96
N ARG A 73 -1.22 11.42 13.75
CA ARG A 73 -1.24 10.73 12.45
C ARG A 73 -2.64 10.35 12.03
N LEU A 74 -3.46 9.78 12.92
CA LEU A 74 -4.83 9.36 12.58
C LEU A 74 -5.72 10.53 12.14
N VAL A 75 -5.57 11.70 12.77
CA VAL A 75 -6.28 12.92 12.35
C VAL A 75 -5.87 13.30 10.92
N LEU A 76 -4.58 13.32 10.63
CA LEU A 76 -4.07 13.61 9.28
C LEU A 76 -4.50 12.57 8.24
N VAL A 77 -4.54 11.29 8.62
CA VAL A 77 -5.05 10.21 7.75
C VAL A 77 -6.50 10.47 7.40
N THR A 78 -7.33 10.83 8.37
CA THR A 78 -8.76 11.10 8.15
C THR A 78 -8.95 12.27 7.17
N GLU A 79 -8.18 13.34 7.31
CA GLU A 79 -8.21 14.47 6.39
C GLU A 79 -7.73 14.10 4.99
N ALA A 80 -6.62 13.36 4.88
CA ALA A 80 -6.10 12.93 3.59
C ALA A 80 -7.08 11.98 2.89
N TYR A 81 -7.68 11.05 3.64
CA TYR A 81 -8.64 10.07 3.15
C TYR A 81 -9.86 10.71 2.48
N ARG A 82 -10.38 11.81 3.04
CA ARG A 82 -11.50 12.57 2.45
C ARG A 82 -11.18 13.20 1.09
N ARG A 83 -9.89 13.33 0.75
CA ARG A 83 -9.42 13.95 -0.51
C ARG A 83 -9.01 12.92 -1.57
N VAL A 84 -8.94 11.63 -1.22
CA VAL A 84 -8.55 10.57 -2.17
C VAL A 84 -9.73 10.27 -3.09
N SER A 85 -9.55 10.43 -4.40
CA SER A 85 -10.55 10.01 -5.38
C SER A 85 -10.51 8.49 -5.60
N ASP A 86 -11.64 7.91 -5.98
CA ASP A 86 -11.70 6.48 -6.31
C ASP A 86 -10.90 6.15 -7.56
N GLU A 87 -10.83 7.07 -8.51
CA GLU A 87 -10.01 6.94 -9.72
C GLU A 87 -8.53 6.73 -9.36
N PHE A 88 -7.96 7.65 -8.57
CA PHE A 88 -6.58 7.56 -8.12
C PHE A 88 -6.32 6.26 -7.33
N ALA A 89 -7.24 5.86 -6.46
CA ALA A 89 -7.10 4.64 -5.68
C ALA A 89 -7.13 3.38 -6.57
N ARG A 90 -7.91 3.37 -7.66
CA ARG A 90 -7.89 2.27 -8.65
C ARG A 90 -6.58 2.25 -9.45
N GLU A 91 -6.09 3.41 -9.88
CA GLU A 91 -4.80 3.50 -10.58
C GLU A 91 -3.67 2.93 -9.73
N LEU A 92 -3.67 3.22 -8.43
CA LEU A 92 -2.66 2.75 -7.50
C LEU A 92 -2.66 1.22 -7.33
N LEU A 93 -3.84 0.58 -7.44
CA LEU A 93 -3.96 -0.89 -7.46
C LEU A 93 -3.34 -1.47 -8.74
N VAL A 94 -3.66 -0.89 -9.91
CA VAL A 94 -3.23 -1.39 -11.22
C VAL A 94 -1.73 -1.21 -11.46
N ALA A 95 -1.15 -0.11 -10.98
CA ALA A 95 0.28 0.18 -11.10
C ALA A 95 1.18 -0.92 -10.49
N GLY A 96 0.65 -1.73 -9.56
CA GLY A 96 1.35 -2.87 -8.97
C GLY A 96 1.28 -4.18 -9.76
N SER A 97 0.25 -4.33 -10.60
CA SER A 97 0.01 -5.55 -11.38
C SER A 97 0.95 -5.69 -12.58
N GLN A 98 1.74 -4.67 -12.90
CA GLN A 98 2.64 -4.62 -14.06
C GLN A 98 4.12 -4.94 -13.76
N ALA A 99 4.46 -5.48 -12.58
CA ALA A 99 5.83 -5.92 -12.32
C ALA A 99 6.21 -7.11 -13.24
N PRO A 100 7.38 -7.09 -13.90
CA PRO A 100 7.76 -8.13 -14.87
C PRO A 100 7.97 -9.47 -14.16
N ALA A 101 7.39 -10.54 -14.73
CA ALA A 101 7.68 -11.90 -14.33
C ALA A 101 9.18 -12.15 -14.40
N ALA A 102 9.82 -12.31 -13.23
CA ALA A 102 11.23 -12.69 -13.15
C ALA A 102 11.40 -14.03 -13.88
N ARG A 103 12.18 -14.03 -14.97
CA ARG A 103 12.53 -15.26 -15.69
C ARG A 103 13.36 -16.14 -14.75
N PRO A 104 13.12 -17.46 -14.66
CA PRO A 104 13.94 -18.34 -13.86
C PRO A 104 15.36 -18.41 -14.44
N SER A 105 16.35 -18.02 -13.65
CA SER A 105 17.76 -18.24 -13.96
C SER A 105 18.05 -19.74 -13.93
N VAL A 106 18.20 -20.35 -15.09
CA VAL A 106 18.69 -21.72 -15.24
C VAL A 106 20.21 -21.66 -15.12
N SER A 107 20.74 -21.87 -13.91
CA SER A 107 22.16 -22.11 -13.72
C SER A 107 22.50 -23.51 -14.22
N HIS A 108 23.08 -23.59 -15.41
CA HIS A 108 23.66 -24.82 -15.93
C HIS A 108 24.88 -25.21 -15.10
N MET A 109 24.73 -26.34 -14.41
CA MET A 109 25.78 -27.11 -13.76
C MET A 109 26.83 -27.50 -14.80
N ARG A 110 28.09 -27.09 -14.60
CA ARG A 110 29.24 -27.54 -15.38
C ARG A 110 30.29 -28.10 -14.43
N THR A 111 30.32 -29.43 -14.34
CA THR A 111 31.38 -30.21 -13.68
C THR A 111 32.52 -30.43 -14.67
N PRO A 112 33.78 -30.26 -14.26
CA PRO A 112 34.88 -31.11 -14.71
C PRO A 112 35.09 -32.30 -13.78
#